data_AF-A0A0F9WR94-F1
#
_entry.id   AF-A0A0F9WR94-F1
#
_cell.length_a   1.000
_cell.length_b   1.000
_cell.length_c   1.000
_cell.angle_alpha   90.00
_cell.angle_beta   90.00
_cell.angle_gamma   90.00
#
_symmetry.space_group_name_H-M   'P 1'
#
loop_
_entity.id
_entity.type
_entity.pdbx_description
1 polymer ?
#
loop_
_entity_poly.entity_id
_entity_poly.type
_entity_poly.pdbx_seq_one_letter_code
_entity_poly.pdbx_strand_id
1 'polypeptide(L)'
;MLLVGLPLEDNIDVNEEICKIKDEYGILVETIDLPNFTNFCISECSSYDDTLYKAEKDCIDLIKGFRRIKEICFNCLIQWDGNKYGSLDMKECFNMILDDLSHLKMLYTKKRDDHLKFKKESETIKKRTQGNLLEKDLNIECGSYEFLEEVFVVVDKEGVNFLDFIKKCENASDEVIDQIDEDEKYFLYRILILKNNVKNFKKECSANGFYIKEKNNNLSFITCEDNLELFIDTHSLELYKIFIHLKLVKLYIECFCRYGLPKKYLCLICTEKKAFEKFKNISDNWKSDRIIDDSDEDETDTNFAHTFINIESE
;
A
#
# COMPACT_ATOMS: atom_id res chain seq x y z
N MET A 1 -8.97 20.24 -5.69
CA MET A 1 -10.05 20.11 -6.70
C MET A 1 -11.36 20.29 -5.98
N LEU A 2 -12.31 21.01 -6.56
CA LEU A 2 -13.59 21.32 -5.90
C LEU A 2 -14.73 20.55 -6.56
N LEU A 3 -15.47 19.77 -5.78
CA LEU A 3 -16.78 19.24 -6.17
C LEU A 3 -17.86 20.18 -5.68
N VAL A 4 -18.82 20.47 -6.55
CA VAL A 4 -19.93 21.38 -6.27
C VAL A 4 -21.23 20.68 -6.62
N GLY A 5 -22.22 20.74 -5.72
CA GLY A 5 -23.57 20.24 -5.96
C GLY A 5 -24.57 21.39 -5.92
N LEU A 6 -25.37 21.54 -6.98
CA LEU A 6 -26.41 22.56 -7.09
C LEU A 6 -27.77 21.91 -7.39
N PRO A 7 -28.89 22.46 -6.89
CA PRO A 7 -30.21 21.95 -7.22
C PRO A 7 -30.56 22.29 -8.68
N LEU A 8 -31.06 21.30 -9.43
CA LEU A 8 -31.55 21.50 -10.79
C LEU A 8 -33.08 21.47 -10.81
N GLU A 9 -33.69 22.57 -11.23
CA GLU A 9 -35.13 22.61 -11.49
C GLU A 9 -35.44 22.11 -12.91
N ASP A 10 -36.62 21.52 -13.12
CA ASP A 10 -36.98 20.81 -14.37
C ASP A 10 -36.97 21.70 -15.63
N ASN A 11 -36.93 23.02 -15.45
CA ASN A 11 -36.96 24.02 -16.52
C ASN A 11 -35.57 24.55 -16.93
N ILE A 12 -34.50 24.06 -16.29
CA ILE A 12 -33.13 24.55 -16.52
C ILE A 12 -32.38 23.59 -17.45
N ASP A 13 -31.84 24.11 -18.56
CA ASP A 13 -30.94 23.34 -19.43
C ASP A 13 -29.52 23.35 -18.85
N VAL A 14 -29.03 22.15 -18.52
CA VAL A 14 -27.69 21.93 -17.95
C VAL A 14 -26.59 22.49 -18.86
N ASN A 15 -26.72 22.36 -20.18
CA ASN A 15 -25.69 22.81 -21.12
C ASN A 15 -25.61 24.34 -21.21
N GLU A 16 -26.76 25.01 -21.10
CA GLU A 16 -26.79 26.47 -21.09
C GLU A 16 -26.15 27.03 -19.81
N GLU A 17 -26.40 26.41 -18.65
CA GLU A 17 -25.77 26.82 -17.38
C GLU A 17 -24.26 26.57 -17.37
N ILE A 18 -23.79 25.46 -17.93
CA ILE A 18 -22.33 25.21 -18.08
C ILE A 18 -21.68 26.27 -18.97
N CYS A 19 -22.33 26.64 -20.08
CA CYS A 19 -21.85 27.71 -20.96
C CYS A 19 -21.82 29.05 -20.24
N LYS A 20 -22.86 29.40 -19.45
CA LYS A 20 -22.86 30.62 -18.63
C LYS A 20 -21.74 30.63 -17.60
N ILE A 21 -21.52 29.53 -16.88
CA ILE A 21 -20.43 29.42 -15.90
C ILE A 21 -19.07 29.64 -16.58
N LYS A 22 -18.89 29.09 -17.77
CA LYS A 22 -17.67 29.25 -18.56
C LYS A 22 -17.50 30.68 -19.09
N ASP A 23 -18.55 31.27 -19.64
CA ASP A 23 -18.48 32.57 -20.32
C ASP A 23 -18.48 33.75 -19.34
N GLU A 24 -19.22 33.67 -18.23
CA GLU A 24 -19.32 34.74 -17.23
C GLU A 24 -18.21 34.69 -16.18
N TYR A 25 -17.80 33.49 -15.75
CA TYR A 25 -16.84 33.32 -14.65
C TYR A 25 -15.47 32.78 -15.10
N GLY A 26 -15.35 32.40 -16.37
CA GLY A 26 -14.11 31.89 -16.97
C GLY A 26 -13.66 30.55 -16.38
N ILE A 27 -14.59 29.76 -15.83
CA ILE A 27 -14.27 28.51 -15.14
C ILE A 27 -14.52 27.32 -16.06
N LEU A 28 -13.54 26.42 -16.16
CA LEU A 28 -13.76 25.12 -16.78
C LEU A 28 -14.37 24.16 -15.76
N VAL A 29 -15.55 23.64 -16.11
CA VAL A 29 -16.33 22.71 -15.28
C VAL A 29 -16.67 21.45 -16.06
N GLU A 30 -16.63 20.32 -15.37
CA GLU A 30 -17.10 19.03 -15.90
C GLU A 30 -18.29 18.55 -15.08
N THR A 31 -19.32 18.01 -15.74
CA THR A 31 -20.50 17.45 -15.07
C THR A 31 -20.29 16.01 -14.65
N ILE A 32 -20.83 15.65 -13.48
CA ILE A 32 -20.90 14.28 -13.01
C ILE A 32 -22.36 13.84 -13.01
N ASP A 33 -22.63 12.74 -13.69
CA ASP A 33 -23.92 12.06 -13.59
C ASP A 33 -23.92 11.14 -12.37
N LEU A 34 -24.70 11.51 -11.35
CA LEU A 34 -24.98 10.64 -10.20
C LEU A 34 -26.32 9.94 -10.39
N PRO A 35 -26.45 8.67 -9.95
CA PRO A 35 -27.73 7.99 -9.97
C PRO A 35 -28.70 8.63 -8.97
N ASN A 36 -29.99 8.58 -9.28
CA ASN A 36 -31.03 8.98 -8.33
C ASN A 36 -31.20 7.85 -7.32
N PHE A 37 -30.53 7.94 -6.17
CA PHE A 37 -30.63 6.93 -5.15
C PHE A 37 -32.01 6.91 -4.48
N THR A 38 -32.52 5.72 -4.22
CA THR A 38 -33.78 5.44 -3.53
C THR A 38 -33.53 5.05 -2.07
N ASN A 39 -34.62 4.97 -1.28
CA ASN A 39 -34.60 4.50 0.12
C ASN A 39 -33.71 5.32 1.07
N PHE A 40 -33.53 6.61 0.81
CA PHE A 40 -32.74 7.50 1.65
C PHE A 40 -33.65 8.42 2.49
N CYS A 41 -33.43 8.44 3.81
CA CYS A 41 -34.22 9.19 4.77
C CYS A 41 -33.35 10.21 5.52
N ILE A 42 -33.90 11.41 5.78
CA ILE A 42 -33.20 12.48 6.53
C ILE A 42 -32.74 11.99 7.91
N SER A 43 -33.57 11.18 8.59
CA SER A 43 -33.24 10.61 9.90
C SER A 43 -31.98 9.75 9.92
N GLU A 44 -31.56 9.23 8.77
CA GLU A 44 -30.40 8.34 8.66
C GLU A 44 -29.13 9.09 8.22
N CYS A 45 -29.25 10.33 7.74
CA CYS A 45 -28.15 11.12 7.20
C CYS A 45 -27.00 11.28 8.21
N SER A 46 -27.31 11.59 9.47
CA SER A 46 -26.28 11.72 10.52
C SER A 46 -25.48 10.43 10.74
N SER A 47 -26.12 9.26 10.60
CA SER A 47 -25.42 7.97 10.70
C SER A 47 -24.52 7.72 9.49
N TYR A 48 -24.92 8.19 8.31
CA TYR A 48 -24.08 8.11 7.11
C TYR A 48 -22.89 9.04 7.22
N ASP A 49 -23.06 10.27 7.71
CA ASP A 49 -21.97 11.23 7.86
C ASP A 49 -20.85 10.71 8.77
N ASP A 50 -21.19 10.13 9.92
CA ASP A 50 -20.22 9.52 10.84
C ASP A 50 -19.46 8.35 10.20
N THR A 51 -20.19 7.50 9.47
CA THR A 51 -19.61 6.32 8.82
C THR A 51 -18.73 6.72 7.64
N LEU A 52 -19.18 7.71 6.88
CA LEU A 52 -18.47 8.26 5.74
C LEU A 52 -17.20 8.98 6.18
N TYR A 53 -17.25 9.76 7.27
CA TYR A 53 -16.07 10.39 7.83
C TYR A 53 -15.00 9.35 8.24
N LYS A 54 -15.41 8.25 8.88
CA LYS A 54 -14.51 7.15 9.23
C LYS A 54 -13.92 6.47 7.98
N ALA A 55 -14.76 6.19 6.97
CA ALA A 55 -14.33 5.57 5.73
C ALA A 55 -13.37 6.46 4.93
N GLU A 56 -13.66 7.77 4.84
CA GLU A 56 -12.78 8.77 4.21
C GLU A 56 -11.41 8.79 4.89
N LYS A 57 -11.39 8.83 6.24
CA LYS A 57 -10.15 8.82 7.00
C LYS A 57 -9.35 7.54 6.76
N ASP A 58 -10.01 6.38 6.82
CA ASP A 58 -9.37 5.08 6.54
C ASP A 58 -8.79 5.01 5.12
N CYS A 59 -9.50 5.56 4.14
CA CYS A 59 -9.06 5.61 2.76
C CYS A 59 -7.84 6.55 2.58
N ILE A 60 -7.86 7.73 3.20
CA ILE A 60 -6.73 8.68 3.19
C ILE A 60 -5.49 8.04 3.83
N ASP A 61 -5.64 7.34 4.95
CA ASP A 61 -4.54 6.65 5.62
C ASP A 61 -3.93 5.55 4.74
N LEU A 62 -4.76 4.83 3.96
CA LEU A 62 -4.29 3.87 2.95
C LEU A 62 -3.57 4.57 1.80
N ILE A 63 -4.11 5.67 1.27
CA ILE A 63 -3.48 6.45 0.19
C ILE A 63 -2.09 6.94 0.63
N LYS A 64 -1.96 7.41 1.88
CA LYS A 64 -0.65 7.78 2.48
C LYS A 64 0.31 6.59 2.55
N GLY A 65 -0.19 5.38 2.73
CA GLY A 65 0.59 4.14 2.65
C GLY A 65 1.12 3.85 1.24
N PHE A 66 0.39 4.27 0.21
CA PHE A 66 0.71 4.04 -1.21
C PHE A 66 1.62 5.14 -1.82
N ARG A 67 2.39 5.85 -0.98
CA ARG A 67 3.14 7.11 -1.22
C ARG A 67 4.15 7.19 -2.40
N ARG A 68 4.16 6.28 -3.36
CA ARG A 68 4.95 6.35 -4.61
C ARG A 68 4.12 6.64 -5.86
N ILE A 69 2.85 6.99 -5.71
CA ILE A 69 1.98 7.19 -6.85
C ILE A 69 2.29 8.53 -7.51
N LYS A 70 2.85 8.45 -8.71
CA LYS A 70 2.92 9.55 -9.69
C LYS A 70 1.52 10.13 -9.85
N GLU A 71 1.41 11.45 -9.90
CA GLU A 71 0.18 12.20 -10.22
C GLU A 71 -0.68 11.44 -11.25
N ILE A 72 -1.65 10.66 -10.75
CA ILE A 72 -2.60 9.97 -11.61
C ILE A 72 -3.46 11.08 -12.21
N CYS A 73 -3.73 10.99 -13.51
CA CYS A 73 -4.58 11.94 -14.20
C CYS A 73 -6.00 11.89 -13.60
N PHE A 74 -6.26 12.75 -12.60
CA PHE A 74 -7.46 12.72 -11.78
C PHE A 74 -8.75 12.91 -12.61
N ASN A 75 -8.68 13.65 -13.71
CA ASN A 75 -9.86 14.05 -14.48
C ASN A 75 -10.63 12.85 -15.07
N CYS A 76 -9.95 11.77 -15.47
CA CYS A 76 -10.63 10.60 -16.06
C CYS A 76 -11.24 9.64 -15.02
N LEU A 77 -11.01 9.86 -13.71
CA LEU A 77 -11.46 8.95 -12.65
C LEU A 77 -12.74 9.43 -11.95
N ILE A 78 -13.18 10.66 -12.22
CA ILE A 78 -14.26 11.30 -11.47
C ILE A 78 -15.59 11.10 -12.20
N GLN A 79 -15.97 9.84 -12.34
CA GLN A 79 -17.27 9.42 -12.83
C GLN A 79 -17.82 8.34 -11.93
N TRP A 80 -19.14 8.32 -11.75
CA TRP A 80 -19.80 7.23 -11.05
C TRP A 80 -19.68 5.93 -11.84
N ASP A 81 -19.10 4.91 -11.23
CA ASP A 81 -18.99 3.56 -11.80
C ASP A 81 -20.29 2.79 -11.56
N GLY A 82 -21.26 3.03 -12.45
CA GLY A 82 -22.55 2.34 -12.43
C GLY A 82 -22.45 0.83 -12.68
N ASN A 83 -21.33 0.32 -13.20
CA ASN A 83 -21.14 -1.12 -13.38
C ASN A 83 -20.74 -1.79 -12.06
N LYS A 84 -19.93 -1.12 -11.25
CA LYS A 84 -19.44 -1.64 -9.96
C LYS A 84 -20.44 -1.35 -8.82
N TYR A 85 -21.04 -0.16 -8.80
CA TYR A 85 -21.95 0.30 -7.75
C TYR A 85 -23.35 0.61 -8.31
N GLY A 86 -23.88 -0.31 -9.11
CA GLY A 86 -25.12 -0.11 -9.88
C GLY A 86 -26.43 -0.25 -9.11
N SER A 87 -26.42 -0.40 -7.78
CA SER A 87 -27.68 -0.42 -7.01
C SER A 87 -28.30 0.98 -7.00
N LEU A 88 -29.63 1.06 -7.03
CA LEU A 88 -30.33 2.32 -6.79
C LEU A 88 -30.53 2.55 -5.29
N ASP A 89 -30.41 1.51 -4.46
CA ASP A 89 -30.49 1.67 -3.02
C ASP A 89 -29.18 2.29 -2.49
N MET A 90 -29.32 3.46 -1.86
CA MET A 90 -28.19 4.19 -1.31
C MET A 90 -27.41 3.38 -0.27
N LYS A 91 -28.13 2.62 0.57
CA LYS A 91 -27.51 1.82 1.64
C LYS A 91 -26.68 0.71 1.07
N GLU A 92 -27.22 0.02 0.07
CA GLU A 92 -26.53 -1.08 -0.61
C GLU A 92 -25.29 -0.58 -1.32
N CYS A 93 -25.39 0.52 -2.08
CA CYS A 93 -24.24 1.13 -2.74
C CYS A 93 -23.14 1.52 -1.77
N PHE A 94 -23.52 2.17 -0.67
CA PHE A 94 -22.56 2.57 0.35
C PHE A 94 -21.87 1.37 1.00
N ASN A 95 -22.64 0.33 1.34
CA ASN A 95 -22.08 -0.90 1.90
C ASN A 95 -21.12 -1.58 0.91
N MET A 96 -21.43 -1.61 -0.39
CA MET A 96 -20.51 -2.15 -1.42
C MET A 96 -19.17 -1.38 -1.45
N ILE A 97 -19.21 -0.05 -1.35
CA ILE A 97 -17.99 0.78 -1.31
C ILE A 97 -17.20 0.51 -0.01
N LEU A 98 -17.89 0.37 1.13
CA LEU A 98 -17.26 0.04 2.41
C LEU A 98 -16.62 -1.35 2.41
N ASP A 99 -17.31 -2.33 1.83
CA ASP A 99 -16.81 -3.71 1.70
C ASP A 99 -15.53 -3.73 0.84
N ASP A 100 -15.52 -3.05 -0.30
CA ASP A 100 -14.34 -2.90 -1.15
C ASP A 100 -13.17 -2.24 -0.41
N LEU A 101 -13.42 -1.15 0.32
CA LEU A 101 -12.41 -0.47 1.12
C LEU A 101 -11.83 -1.40 2.18
N SER A 102 -12.69 -2.12 2.90
CA SER A 102 -12.28 -3.04 3.97
C SER A 102 -11.47 -4.21 3.42
N HIS A 103 -11.86 -4.76 2.27
CA HIS A 103 -11.18 -5.84 1.59
C HIS A 103 -9.78 -5.40 1.14
N LEU A 104 -9.69 -4.23 0.50
CA LEU A 104 -8.40 -3.68 0.06
C LEU A 104 -7.49 -3.37 1.25
N LYS A 105 -8.04 -2.82 2.34
CA LYS A 105 -7.32 -2.59 3.61
C LYS A 105 -6.74 -3.88 4.19
N MET A 106 -7.53 -4.95 4.20
CA MET A 106 -7.10 -6.27 4.67
C MET A 106 -5.96 -6.82 3.81
N LEU A 107 -6.09 -6.79 2.49
CA LEU A 107 -5.07 -7.26 1.56
C LEU A 107 -3.75 -6.49 1.71
N TYR A 108 -3.83 -5.16 1.77
CA TYR A 108 -2.66 -4.29 1.97
C TYR A 108 -1.97 -4.60 3.30
N THR A 109 -2.73 -4.70 4.40
CA THR A 109 -2.17 -4.97 5.73
C THR A 109 -1.44 -6.30 5.76
N LYS A 110 -2.05 -7.35 5.19
CA LYS A 110 -1.42 -8.68 5.07
C LYS A 110 -0.10 -8.61 4.29
N LYS A 111 -0.11 -7.99 3.11
CA LYS A 111 1.09 -7.86 2.26
C LYS A 111 2.19 -7.02 2.91
N ARG A 112 1.82 -5.95 3.60
CA ARG A 112 2.75 -5.11 4.37
C ARG A 112 3.40 -5.91 5.50
N ASP A 113 2.62 -6.65 6.26
CA ASP A 113 3.11 -7.42 7.40
C ASP A 113 4.02 -8.57 6.95
N ASP A 114 3.67 -9.24 5.85
CA ASP A 114 4.53 -10.22 5.18
C ASP A 114 5.86 -9.58 4.77
N HIS A 115 5.83 -8.43 4.09
CA HIS A 115 7.03 -7.70 3.68
C HIS A 115 7.90 -7.30 4.88
N LEU A 116 7.30 -6.81 5.98
CA LEU A 116 8.04 -6.46 7.20
C LEU A 116 8.68 -7.69 7.85
N LYS A 117 8.00 -8.84 7.84
CA LYS A 117 8.55 -10.10 8.33
C LYS A 117 9.75 -10.51 7.49
N PHE A 118 9.63 -10.52 6.17
CA PHE A 118 10.74 -10.83 5.27
C PHE A 118 11.90 -9.85 5.40
N LYS A 119 11.63 -8.55 5.59
CA LYS A 119 12.66 -7.55 5.83
C LYS A 119 13.47 -7.84 7.10
N LYS A 120 12.79 -8.18 8.21
CA LYS A 120 13.46 -8.57 9.46
C LYS A 120 14.29 -9.85 9.31
N GLU A 121 13.77 -10.83 8.57
CA GLU A 121 14.49 -12.08 8.26
C GLU A 121 15.73 -11.79 7.41
N SER A 122 15.58 -10.98 6.36
CA SER A 122 16.67 -10.52 5.48
C SER A 122 17.74 -9.75 6.25
N GLU A 123 17.37 -8.82 7.14
CA GLU A 123 18.32 -8.10 8.01
C GLU A 123 19.05 -9.05 8.96
N THR A 124 18.36 -10.06 9.49
CA THR A 124 18.96 -11.09 10.35
C THR A 124 19.97 -11.93 9.57
N ILE A 125 19.65 -12.31 8.34
CA ILE A 125 20.56 -13.03 7.44
C ILE A 125 21.75 -12.15 7.05
N LYS A 126 21.52 -10.86 6.74
CA LYS A 126 22.59 -9.90 6.45
C LYS A 126 23.56 -9.77 7.63
N LYS A 127 23.05 -9.74 8.87
CA LYS A 127 23.91 -9.77 10.07
C LYS A 127 24.71 -11.06 10.20
N ARG A 128 24.10 -12.22 9.90
CA ARG A 128 24.80 -13.52 9.92
C ARG A 128 25.84 -13.68 8.82
N THR A 129 25.72 -12.93 7.72
CA THR A 129 26.68 -12.96 6.61
C THR A 129 27.78 -11.92 6.75
N GLN A 130 27.73 -11.08 7.79
CA GLN A 130 28.74 -10.09 8.15
C GLN A 130 29.55 -10.59 9.36
N GLY A 131 30.85 -10.30 9.39
CA GLY A 131 31.78 -10.71 10.44
C GLY A 131 32.93 -11.57 9.92
N ASN A 132 33.75 -12.06 10.84
CA ASN A 132 34.88 -12.92 10.53
C ASN A 132 34.41 -14.33 10.08
N LEU A 133 35.29 -15.13 9.47
CA LEU A 133 34.96 -16.50 9.02
C LEU A 133 34.44 -17.44 10.13
N LEU A 134 34.68 -17.13 11.40
CA LEU A 134 34.15 -17.86 12.55
C LEU A 134 32.65 -17.57 12.77
N GLU A 135 32.24 -16.32 12.62
CA GLU A 135 30.87 -15.83 12.85
C GLU A 135 29.99 -15.87 11.60
N LYS A 136 30.58 -15.67 10.41
CA LYS A 136 29.87 -15.56 9.13
C LYS A 136 29.28 -16.87 8.65
N ASP A 137 27.96 -16.98 8.48
CA ASP A 137 27.31 -18.19 7.94
C ASP A 137 27.83 -18.55 6.53
N LEU A 138 28.07 -19.85 6.31
CA LEU A 138 28.52 -20.37 5.02
C LEU A 138 27.30 -20.59 4.10
N ASN A 139 27.04 -19.65 3.20
CA ASN A 139 26.12 -19.83 2.08
C ASN A 139 26.84 -20.54 0.91
N ILE A 140 27.31 -21.77 1.14
CA ILE A 140 28.03 -22.56 0.14
C ILE A 140 27.13 -23.71 -0.32
N GLU A 141 26.93 -23.84 -1.63
CA GLU A 141 26.24 -24.98 -2.22
C GLU A 141 27.03 -26.26 -1.94
N CYS A 142 26.40 -27.18 -1.19
CA CYS A 142 27.01 -28.46 -0.84
C CYS A 142 26.55 -29.55 -1.80
N GLY A 143 27.47 -30.42 -2.21
CA GLY A 143 27.13 -31.64 -2.94
C GLY A 143 26.43 -32.64 -2.03
N SER A 144 25.43 -33.36 -2.55
CA SER A 144 24.85 -34.52 -1.87
C SER A 144 25.54 -35.79 -2.37
N TYR A 145 26.33 -36.44 -1.51
CA TYR A 145 26.99 -37.70 -1.81
C TYR A 145 26.48 -38.84 -0.93
N GLU A 146 26.47 -40.05 -1.49
CA GLU A 146 25.94 -41.24 -0.80
C GLU A 146 26.82 -41.66 0.38
N PHE A 147 28.15 -41.69 0.19
CA PHE A 147 29.11 -42.19 1.18
C PHE A 147 30.00 -41.11 1.79
N LEU A 148 30.05 -39.93 1.16
CA LEU A 148 30.88 -38.80 1.57
C LEU A 148 30.02 -37.71 2.20
N GLU A 149 30.63 -36.97 3.12
CA GLU A 149 30.08 -35.79 3.75
C GLU A 149 31.13 -34.68 3.70
N GLU A 150 30.72 -33.51 3.20
CA GLU A 150 31.55 -32.31 3.24
C GLU A 150 31.57 -31.74 4.66
N VAL A 151 32.77 -31.48 5.18
CA VAL A 151 33.00 -30.81 6.47
C VAL A 151 33.77 -29.52 6.22
N PHE A 152 33.35 -28.45 6.87
CA PHE A 152 34.00 -27.15 6.79
C PHE A 152 34.75 -26.87 8.08
N VAL A 153 36.03 -26.53 7.98
CA VAL A 153 36.92 -26.28 9.13
C VAL A 153 37.53 -24.89 9.01
N VAL A 154 37.37 -24.10 10.07
CA VAL A 154 37.98 -22.77 10.23
C VAL A 154 39.26 -22.91 11.05
N VAL A 155 40.35 -22.37 10.51
CA VAL A 155 41.70 -22.49 11.05
C VAL A 155 42.30 -21.10 11.25
N ASP A 156 42.90 -20.85 12.42
CA ASP A 156 43.62 -19.60 12.69
C ASP A 156 44.96 -19.57 11.94
N LYS A 157 45.28 -18.45 11.28
CA LYS A 157 46.54 -18.27 10.53
C LYS A 157 47.78 -18.36 11.42
N GLU A 158 47.69 -17.90 12.65
CA GLU A 158 48.82 -17.90 13.60
C GLU A 158 48.91 -19.21 14.40
N GLY A 159 47.93 -20.11 14.21
CA GLY A 159 47.80 -21.36 14.96
C GLY A 159 48.60 -22.53 14.40
N VAL A 160 48.22 -23.73 14.84
CA VAL A 160 48.80 -24.99 14.38
C VAL A 160 48.50 -25.19 12.89
N ASN A 161 49.54 -25.52 12.11
CA ASN A 161 49.39 -25.74 10.67
C ASN A 161 48.44 -26.92 10.39
N PHE A 162 47.27 -26.60 9.86
CA PHE A 162 46.20 -27.57 9.61
C PHE A 162 46.59 -28.63 8.57
N LEU A 163 47.37 -28.26 7.55
CA LEU A 163 47.84 -29.21 6.54
C LEU A 163 48.78 -30.27 7.15
N ASP A 164 49.61 -29.88 8.13
CA ASP A 164 50.49 -30.81 8.83
C ASP A 164 49.71 -31.72 9.80
N PHE A 165 48.56 -31.26 10.31
CA PHE A 165 47.64 -32.08 11.09
C PHE A 165 46.95 -33.12 10.20
N ILE A 166 46.44 -32.73 9.03
CA ILE A 166 45.75 -33.65 8.11
C ILE A 166 46.69 -34.76 7.64
N LYS A 167 47.93 -34.43 7.28
CA LYS A 167 48.94 -35.44 6.88
C LYS A 167 49.21 -36.51 7.94
N LYS A 168 48.95 -36.20 9.21
CA LYS A 168 49.11 -37.11 10.36
C LYS A 168 47.80 -37.79 10.77
N CYS A 169 46.67 -37.30 10.29
CA CYS A 169 45.35 -37.80 10.64
C CYS A 169 45.02 -39.01 9.78
N GLU A 170 44.73 -40.15 10.39
CA GLU A 170 44.32 -41.37 9.66
C GLU A 170 42.91 -41.25 9.08
N ASN A 171 42.10 -40.32 9.59
CA ASN A 171 40.68 -40.19 9.31
C ASN A 171 40.35 -39.27 8.13
N ALA A 172 41.33 -38.55 7.59
CA ALA A 172 41.18 -37.61 6.49
C ALA A 172 42.37 -37.69 5.53
N SER A 173 42.13 -37.46 4.23
CA SER A 173 43.18 -37.46 3.21
C SER A 173 43.52 -36.02 2.80
N ASP A 174 44.82 -35.75 2.61
CA ASP A 174 45.36 -34.46 2.14
C ASP A 174 44.92 -34.14 0.69
N GLU A 175 44.66 -35.17 -0.12
CA GLU A 175 44.26 -35.00 -1.53
C GLU A 175 42.84 -34.44 -1.72
N VAL A 176 42.05 -34.34 -0.65
CA VAL A 176 40.61 -34.05 -0.73
C VAL A 176 40.24 -32.80 0.07
N ILE A 177 41.18 -31.86 0.15
CA ILE A 177 41.05 -30.58 0.85
C ILE A 177 41.07 -29.43 -0.16
N ASP A 178 40.01 -28.62 -0.13
CA ASP A 178 39.92 -27.38 -0.88
C ASP A 178 39.90 -26.20 0.10
N GLN A 179 40.77 -25.21 -0.11
CA GLN A 179 40.64 -23.92 0.57
C GLN A 179 39.57 -23.09 -0.15
N ILE A 180 38.52 -22.69 0.57
CA ILE A 180 37.38 -21.96 -0.02
C ILE A 180 37.53 -20.45 0.14
N ASP A 181 37.86 -20.00 1.35
CA ASP A 181 37.83 -18.58 1.70
C ASP A 181 38.96 -18.26 2.69
N GLU A 182 39.37 -17.01 2.70
CA GLU A 182 40.42 -16.47 3.54
C GLU A 182 40.02 -15.08 4.04
N ASP A 183 40.19 -14.86 5.34
CA ASP A 183 39.97 -13.57 6.00
C ASP A 183 41.28 -13.11 6.66
N GLU A 184 41.31 -11.94 7.31
CA GLU A 184 42.54 -11.40 7.92
C GLU A 184 43.18 -12.38 8.92
N LYS A 185 42.35 -13.10 9.70
CA LYS A 185 42.79 -13.98 10.80
C LYS A 185 42.60 -15.48 10.56
N TYR A 186 41.74 -15.88 9.61
CA TYR A 186 41.32 -17.28 9.48
C TYR A 186 41.37 -17.79 8.03
N PHE A 187 41.58 -19.10 7.89
CA PHE A 187 41.37 -19.86 6.65
C PHE A 187 40.15 -20.77 6.79
N LEU A 188 39.37 -20.90 5.71
CA LEU A 188 38.27 -21.85 5.62
C LEU A 188 38.63 -22.99 4.66
N TYR A 189 38.67 -24.21 5.18
CA TYR A 189 38.89 -25.42 4.40
C TYR A 189 37.61 -26.25 4.28
N ARG A 190 37.40 -26.85 3.11
CA ARG A 190 36.40 -27.88 2.82
C ARG A 190 37.09 -29.20 2.63
N ILE A 191 36.52 -30.23 3.26
CA ILE A 191 37.09 -31.58 3.29
C ILE A 191 35.97 -32.56 3.02
N LEU A 192 36.19 -33.50 2.10
CA LEU A 192 35.28 -34.62 1.89
C LEU A 192 35.73 -35.81 2.75
N ILE A 193 34.85 -36.26 3.64
CA ILE A 193 35.15 -37.35 4.59
C ILE A 193 34.08 -38.43 4.46
N LEU A 194 34.48 -39.69 4.62
CA LEU A 194 33.53 -40.82 4.70
C LEU A 194 32.60 -40.66 5.91
N LYS A 195 31.29 -40.82 5.72
CA LYS A 195 30.26 -40.64 6.77
C LYS A 195 30.55 -41.41 8.07
N ASN A 196 31.16 -42.58 7.98
CA ASN A 196 31.54 -43.39 9.14
C ASN A 196 32.61 -42.72 10.03
N ASN A 197 33.49 -41.91 9.44
CA ASN A 197 34.64 -41.30 10.12
C ASN A 197 34.41 -39.85 10.54
N VAL A 198 33.33 -39.21 10.08
CA VAL A 198 32.99 -37.80 10.39
C VAL A 198 32.96 -37.54 11.90
N LYS A 199 32.38 -38.44 12.69
CA LYS A 199 32.29 -38.25 14.15
C LYS A 199 33.64 -38.27 14.84
N ASN A 200 34.56 -39.12 14.38
CA ASN A 200 35.90 -39.23 14.95
C ASN A 200 36.74 -38.03 14.53
N PHE A 201 36.67 -37.65 13.25
CA PHE A 201 37.33 -36.46 12.72
C PHE A 201 36.90 -35.20 13.47
N LYS A 202 35.60 -35.01 13.73
CA LYS A 202 35.11 -33.85 14.48
C LYS A 202 35.73 -33.74 15.88
N LYS A 203 35.91 -34.87 16.57
CA LYS A 203 36.55 -34.91 17.90
C LYS A 203 38.04 -34.56 17.83
N GLU A 204 38.75 -35.10 16.85
CA GLU A 204 40.18 -34.81 16.66
C GLU A 204 40.42 -33.35 16.28
N CYS A 205 39.57 -32.77 15.44
CA CYS A 205 39.64 -31.35 15.11
C CYS A 205 39.40 -30.45 16.34
N SER A 206 38.37 -30.74 17.13
CA SER A 206 38.11 -30.00 18.38
C SER A 206 39.24 -30.14 19.39
N ALA A 207 39.87 -31.32 19.50
CA ALA A 207 40.98 -31.56 20.43
C ALA A 207 42.24 -30.75 20.07
N ASN A 208 42.44 -30.45 18.78
CA ASN A 208 43.56 -29.65 18.29
C ASN A 208 43.23 -28.15 18.18
N GLY A 209 42.04 -27.72 18.66
CA GLY A 209 41.64 -26.31 18.67
C GLY A 209 41.09 -25.78 17.34
N PHE A 210 40.79 -26.66 16.37
CA PHE A 210 40.15 -26.26 15.11
C PHE A 210 38.64 -26.12 15.29
N TYR A 211 38.05 -25.11 14.63
CA TYR A 211 36.62 -24.87 14.70
C TYR A 211 35.90 -25.48 13.51
N ILE A 212 34.83 -26.24 13.75
CA ILE A 212 34.07 -26.91 12.71
C ILE A 212 32.78 -26.16 12.48
N LYS A 213 32.52 -25.78 11.23
CA LYS A 213 31.35 -25.00 10.85
C LYS A 213 30.24 -25.91 10.35
N GLU A 214 29.08 -25.81 10.98
CA GLU A 214 27.91 -26.57 10.58
C GLU A 214 27.22 -25.94 9.36
N LYS A 215 26.59 -26.79 8.54
CA LYS A 215 25.91 -26.37 7.31
C LYS A 215 24.57 -25.71 7.65
N ASN A 216 24.33 -24.51 7.11
CA ASN A 216 23.01 -23.89 7.13
C ASN A 216 22.33 -24.09 5.76
N ASN A 217 21.38 -25.01 5.67
CA ASN A 217 20.63 -25.32 4.43
C ASN A 217 19.50 -24.32 4.11
N ASN A 218 19.50 -23.12 4.69
CA ASN A 218 18.36 -22.19 4.59
C ASN A 218 18.47 -21.23 3.38
N LEU A 219 18.90 -21.73 2.21
CA LEU A 219 19.17 -20.93 1.02
C LEU A 219 17.92 -20.57 0.17
N SER A 220 16.70 -20.77 0.67
CA SER A 220 15.46 -20.54 -0.11
C SER A 220 14.86 -19.12 -0.02
N PHE A 221 15.52 -18.14 0.57
CA PHE A 221 14.84 -16.92 1.05
C PHE A 221 14.99 -15.64 0.22
N ILE A 222 15.60 -15.67 -0.97
CA ILE A 222 15.95 -14.46 -1.70
C ILE A 222 15.17 -14.37 -3.01
N THR A 223 13.87 -14.06 -2.94
CA THR A 223 13.10 -13.39 -4.01
C THR A 223 11.71 -13.04 -3.47
N CYS A 224 11.59 -12.03 -2.61
CA CYS A 224 10.28 -11.57 -2.14
C CYS A 224 10.19 -10.05 -1.91
N GLU A 225 11.30 -9.31 -2.14
CA GLU A 225 11.34 -7.85 -1.91
C GLU A 225 10.33 -7.09 -2.81
N ASP A 226 10.02 -7.62 -4.00
CA ASP A 226 9.21 -6.92 -5.03
C ASP A 226 7.69 -7.11 -4.93
N ASN A 227 7.19 -7.92 -4.00
CA ASN A 227 5.75 -8.27 -3.96
C ASN A 227 4.84 -7.15 -3.43
N LEU A 228 5.33 -6.26 -2.58
CA LEU A 228 4.53 -5.17 -2.01
C LEU A 228 4.43 -3.99 -2.99
N GLU A 229 5.51 -3.67 -3.68
CA GLU A 229 5.55 -2.56 -4.65
C GLU A 229 4.65 -2.86 -5.85
N LEU A 230 4.74 -4.06 -6.41
CA LEU A 230 3.83 -4.50 -7.47
C LEU A 230 2.36 -4.47 -7.04
N PHE A 231 2.08 -4.83 -5.77
CA PHE A 231 0.73 -4.78 -5.22
C PHE A 231 0.21 -3.33 -5.16
N ILE A 232 1.01 -2.40 -4.66
CA ILE A 232 0.68 -0.96 -4.58
C ILE A 232 0.40 -0.42 -5.98
N ASP A 233 1.27 -0.69 -6.94
CA ASP A 233 1.11 -0.21 -8.32
C ASP A 233 -0.17 -0.73 -8.96
N THR A 234 -0.50 -2.01 -8.75
CA THR A 234 -1.68 -2.65 -9.34
C THR A 234 -3.00 -2.13 -8.74
N HIS A 235 -3.05 -1.89 -7.42
CA HIS A 235 -4.30 -1.55 -6.72
C HIS A 235 -4.44 -0.06 -6.41
N SER A 236 -3.45 0.75 -6.77
CA SER A 236 -3.47 2.21 -6.62
C SER A 236 -4.73 2.85 -7.23
N LEU A 237 -5.03 2.53 -8.48
CA LEU A 237 -6.19 3.04 -9.21
C LEU A 237 -7.50 2.64 -8.55
N GLU A 238 -7.59 1.42 -8.03
CA GLU A 238 -8.79 0.94 -7.34
C GLU A 238 -9.03 1.71 -6.03
N LEU A 239 -7.97 1.97 -5.26
CA LEU A 239 -8.05 2.77 -4.05
C LEU A 239 -8.57 4.19 -4.34
N TYR A 240 -8.06 4.83 -5.40
CA TYR A 240 -8.54 6.15 -5.81
C TYR A 240 -9.98 6.12 -6.30
N LYS A 241 -10.40 5.08 -7.04
CA LYS A 241 -11.81 4.92 -7.41
C LYS A 241 -12.69 4.87 -6.17
N ILE A 242 -12.35 4.04 -5.18
CA ILE A 242 -13.09 3.96 -3.91
C ILE A 242 -13.17 5.34 -3.24
N PHE A 243 -12.05 6.06 -3.17
CA PHE A 243 -11.99 7.41 -2.59
C PHE A 243 -12.92 8.40 -3.29
N ILE A 244 -12.91 8.43 -4.63
CA ILE A 244 -13.79 9.28 -5.42
C ILE A 244 -15.26 8.92 -5.15
N HIS A 245 -15.62 7.63 -5.13
CA HIS A 245 -17.00 7.21 -4.88
C HIS A 245 -17.47 7.61 -3.47
N LEU A 246 -16.61 7.55 -2.46
CA LEU A 246 -16.91 8.09 -1.12
C LEU A 246 -17.20 9.60 -1.18
N LYS A 247 -16.42 10.37 -1.96
CA LYS A 247 -16.65 11.81 -2.14
C LYS A 247 -17.94 12.11 -2.90
N LEU A 248 -18.28 11.32 -3.90
CA LEU A 248 -19.53 11.46 -4.66
C LEU A 248 -20.75 11.12 -3.81
N VAL A 249 -20.66 10.07 -2.99
CA VAL A 249 -21.70 9.75 -2.00
C VAL A 249 -21.87 10.90 -1.02
N LYS A 250 -20.78 11.45 -0.49
CA LYS A 250 -20.83 12.62 0.40
C LYS A 250 -21.51 13.81 -0.28
N LEU A 251 -21.17 14.06 -1.54
CA LEU A 251 -21.77 15.13 -2.34
C LEU A 251 -23.29 14.95 -2.44
N TYR A 252 -23.73 13.72 -2.74
CA TYR A 252 -25.14 13.40 -2.84
C TYR A 252 -25.89 13.58 -1.51
N ILE A 253 -25.33 13.07 -0.40
CA ILE A 253 -25.93 13.17 0.94
C ILE A 253 -26.08 14.64 1.34
N GLU A 254 -25.05 15.46 1.15
CA GLU A 254 -25.09 16.88 1.46
C GLU A 254 -26.12 17.62 0.58
N CYS A 255 -26.20 17.31 -0.72
CA CYS A 255 -27.23 17.87 -1.60
C CYS A 255 -28.64 17.48 -1.13
N PHE A 256 -28.82 16.23 -0.70
CA PHE A 256 -30.09 15.75 -0.18
C PHE A 256 -30.49 16.42 1.13
N CYS A 257 -29.55 16.56 2.08
CA CYS A 257 -29.79 17.21 3.37
C CYS A 257 -30.17 18.67 3.21
N ARG A 258 -29.56 19.37 2.26
CA ARG A 258 -29.75 20.82 2.04
C ARG A 258 -30.95 21.13 1.14
N TYR A 259 -31.11 20.39 0.05
CA TYR A 259 -32.09 20.71 -1.01
C TYR A 259 -33.33 19.78 -1.02
N GLY A 260 -33.33 18.71 -0.23
CA GLY A 260 -34.43 17.76 -0.09
C GLY A 260 -34.74 16.89 -1.32
N LEU A 261 -35.72 16.00 -1.17
CA LEU A 261 -36.29 15.18 -2.25
C LEU A 261 -37.42 15.90 -3.00
N PRO A 262 -37.72 15.51 -4.26
CA PRO A 262 -36.82 15.00 -5.30
C PRO A 262 -36.57 16.10 -6.33
N LYS A 263 -35.38 16.13 -6.93
CA LYS A 263 -35.05 16.61 -8.28
C LYS A 263 -33.56 16.41 -8.51
N LYS A 264 -33.17 16.29 -9.78
CA LYS A 264 -31.78 16.05 -10.19
C LYS A 264 -30.87 17.10 -9.57
N TYR A 265 -29.65 16.71 -9.18
CA TYR A 265 -28.62 17.65 -8.77
C TYR A 265 -27.65 17.85 -9.92
N LEU A 266 -27.24 19.10 -10.16
CA LEU A 266 -26.13 19.42 -11.03
C LEU A 266 -24.83 19.28 -10.22
N CYS A 267 -24.09 18.21 -10.46
CA CYS A 267 -22.80 17.96 -9.83
C CYS A 267 -21.68 18.40 -10.78
N LEU A 268 -20.82 19.31 -10.31
CA LEU A 268 -19.75 19.92 -11.10
C LEU A 268 -18.39 19.66 -10.46
N ILE A 269 -17.38 19.45 -11.31
CA ILE A 269 -15.96 19.38 -10.93
C ILE A 269 -15.28 20.64 -11.39
N CYS A 270 -14.48 21.24 -10.52
CA CYS A 270 -13.55 22.29 -10.91
C CYS A 270 -12.13 22.00 -10.41
N THR A 271 -11.17 22.12 -11.33
CA THR A 271 -9.74 21.86 -11.05
C THR A 271 -8.95 23.14 -10.75
N GLU A 272 -9.56 24.33 -10.83
CA GLU A 272 -8.88 25.60 -10.63
C GLU A 272 -8.53 25.89 -9.16
N LYS A 273 -7.30 26.37 -8.90
CA LYS A 273 -6.77 26.59 -7.54
C LYS A 273 -7.39 27.78 -6.77
N LYS A 274 -8.40 28.45 -7.32
CA LYS A 274 -9.17 29.55 -6.69
C LYS A 274 -10.65 29.54 -7.10
N ALA A 275 -11.18 28.35 -7.41
CA ALA A 275 -12.55 28.20 -7.87
C ALA A 275 -13.58 28.53 -6.79
N PHE A 276 -13.24 28.34 -5.51
CA PHE A 276 -14.18 28.42 -4.40
C PHE A 276 -14.90 29.77 -4.29
N GLU A 277 -14.17 30.90 -4.30
CA GLU A 277 -14.78 32.23 -4.22
C GLU A 277 -15.70 32.53 -5.40
N LYS A 278 -15.32 32.07 -6.60
CA LYS A 278 -16.15 32.25 -7.80
C LYS A 278 -17.41 31.40 -7.74
N PHE A 279 -17.30 30.15 -7.28
CA PHE A 279 -18.44 29.26 -7.11
C PHE A 279 -19.38 29.69 -6.00
N LYS A 280 -18.85 30.31 -4.94
CA LYS A 280 -19.67 30.97 -3.93
C LYS A 280 -20.53 32.06 -4.56
N ASN A 281 -19.93 32.93 -5.39
CA ASN A 281 -20.70 33.95 -6.10
C ASN A 281 -21.74 33.36 -7.08
N ILE A 282 -21.43 32.23 -7.73
CA ILE A 282 -22.38 31.53 -8.61
C ILE A 282 -23.53 30.96 -7.79
N SER A 283 -23.21 30.35 -6.65
CA SER A 283 -24.19 29.68 -5.80
C SER A 283 -25.13 30.68 -5.13
N ASP A 284 -24.62 31.81 -4.64
CA ASP A 284 -25.40 32.88 -4.02
C ASP A 284 -26.38 33.53 -5.03
N ASN A 285 -26.07 33.49 -6.33
CA ASN A 285 -26.94 34.00 -7.40
C ASN A 285 -27.78 32.88 -8.07
N TRP A 286 -27.73 31.65 -7.55
CA TRP A 286 -28.41 30.51 -8.15
C TRP A 286 -29.92 30.59 -7.89
N LYS A 287 -30.70 30.65 -8.97
CA LYS A 287 -32.16 30.77 -8.88
C LYS A 287 -32.77 29.42 -8.52
N SER A 288 -32.97 29.17 -7.22
CA SER A 288 -33.67 27.98 -6.73
C SER A 288 -34.43 28.30 -5.44
N ASP A 289 -35.71 27.95 -5.42
CA ASP A 289 -36.57 28.09 -4.22
C ASP A 289 -36.16 27.15 -3.08
N ARG A 290 -35.22 26.22 -3.33
CA ARG A 290 -34.70 25.25 -2.36
C ARG A 290 -33.47 25.74 -1.61
N ILE A 291 -32.87 26.84 -2.05
CA ILE A 291 -31.74 27.46 -1.37
C ILE A 291 -32.35 28.46 -0.40
N ILE A 292 -32.32 28.12 0.89
CA ILE A 292 -32.80 29.01 1.95
C ILE A 292 -31.60 29.86 2.37
N ASP A 293 -31.68 31.17 2.13
CA ASP A 293 -30.73 32.13 2.70
C ASP A 293 -31.00 32.23 4.21
N ASP A 294 -30.26 31.45 5.00
CA ASP A 294 -30.20 31.66 6.45
C ASP A 294 -29.39 32.94 6.70
N SER A 295 -30.08 34.08 6.65
CA SER A 295 -29.51 35.41 6.91
C SER A 295 -29.23 35.69 8.39
N ASP A 296 -29.18 34.67 9.24
CA ASP A 296 -28.92 34.81 10.67
C ASP A 296 -27.51 34.30 10.99
N GLU A 297 -26.68 35.25 11.41
CA GLU A 297 -25.25 35.19 11.71
C GLU A 297 -24.86 34.03 12.66
N ASP A 298 -23.90 33.21 12.23
CA ASP A 298 -22.85 32.66 13.10
C ASP A 298 -21.57 32.43 12.26
N GLU A 299 -20.66 33.41 12.31
CA GLU A 299 -19.42 33.56 11.51
C GLU A 299 -18.34 32.47 11.72
N THR A 300 -18.64 31.34 12.35
CA THR A 300 -17.65 30.29 12.64
C THR A 300 -17.98 28.92 12.06
N ASP A 301 -19.18 28.70 11.53
CA ASP A 301 -19.50 27.45 10.85
C ASP A 301 -19.47 27.65 9.34
N THR A 302 -18.88 26.68 8.65
CA THR A 302 -18.86 26.56 7.18
C THR A 302 -20.24 26.19 6.63
N ASN A 303 -21.30 26.76 7.22
CA ASN A 303 -22.68 26.76 6.74
C ASN A 303 -22.81 27.70 5.55
N PHE A 304 -22.18 27.33 4.44
CA PHE A 304 -22.66 27.83 3.15
C PHE A 304 -24.04 27.22 2.91
N ALA A 305 -24.99 27.90 2.26
CA ALA A 305 -26.26 27.27 1.83
C ALA A 305 -26.05 26.21 0.72
N HIS A 306 -24.79 25.86 0.43
CA HIS A 306 -24.38 25.13 -0.76
C HIS A 306 -23.40 24.00 -0.50
N THR A 307 -23.51 22.94 -1.29
CA THR A 307 -22.69 21.74 -1.15
C THR A 307 -21.34 21.91 -1.85
N PHE A 308 -20.29 22.15 -1.07
CA PHE A 308 -18.90 22.21 -1.54
C PHE A 308 -18.07 21.11 -0.88
N ILE A 309 -17.38 20.30 -1.68
CA ILE A 309 -16.44 19.29 -1.19
C ILE A 309 -15.08 19.53 -1.82
N ASN A 310 -14.10 19.90 -1.00
CA ASN A 310 -12.72 20.00 -1.45
C ASN A 310 -12.07 18.60 -1.45
N ILE A 311 -11.51 18.23 -2.58
CA ILE A 311 -10.59 17.11 -2.74
C ILE A 311 -9.19 17.71 -2.73
N GLU A 312 -8.56 17.70 -1.56
CA GLU A 312 -7.15 18.02 -1.42
C GLU A 312 -6.34 16.76 -1.69
N SER A 313 -5.58 16.76 -2.79
CA SER A 313 -4.45 15.86 -2.95
C SER A 313 -3.27 16.53 -2.22
N GLU A 314 -2.97 16.07 -1.01
CA GLU A 314 -1.64 16.30 -0.41
C GLU A 314 -0.56 15.51 -1.15
#